data_AF-A0A022R5G9-F1
#
_entry.id   AF-A0A022R5G9-F1
#
_cell.length_a   1.000
_cell.length_b   1.000
_cell.length_c   1.000
_cell.angle_alpha   90.00
_cell.angle_beta   90.00
_cell.angle_gamma   90.00
#
_symmetry.space_group_name_H-M   'P 1'
#
loop_
_entity.id
_entity.type
_entity.pdbx_description
1 polymer ?
#
loop_
_entity_poly.entity_id
_entity_poly.type
_entity_poly.pdbx_seq_one_letter_code
_entity_poly.pdbx_strand_id
1 'polypeptide(L)'
;GTLAHAFAPTNGRFHYDADERWSVDPVANTFHLETVALHEIGHLLGLGHSSIQAAIMYPSVSAGTAKIKLNTDDIQGIKALYNM
;
A
#
# COMPACT_ATOMS: atom_id res chain seq x y z
N GLY A 1 7.64 -10.53 7.30
CA GLY A 1 7.19 -11.46 6.25
C GLY A 1 6.54 -10.66 5.16
N THR A 2 5.55 -11.24 4.48
CA THR A 2 4.64 -10.51 3.60
C THR A 2 3.47 -10.03 4.44
N LEU A 3 3.25 -8.71 4.53
CA LEU A 3 2.17 -8.15 5.35
C LEU A 3 0.79 -8.32 4.70
N ALA A 4 0.77 -8.21 3.37
CA ALA A 4 -0.41 -8.30 2.56
C ALA A 4 -0.01 -8.56 1.10
N HIS A 5 -0.99 -8.89 0.27
CA HIS A 5 -0.81 -8.90 -1.17
C HIS A 5 -2.13 -8.67 -1.91
N ALA A 6 -2.04 -8.06 -3.08
CA ALA A 6 -3.13 -7.87 -4.03
C ALA A 6 -2.82 -8.48 -5.39
N PHE A 7 -3.88 -8.83 -6.10
CA PHE A 7 -3.81 -9.30 -7.48
C PHE A 7 -4.19 -8.16 -8.42
N ALA A 8 -3.27 -7.84 -9.34
CA ALA A 8 -3.49 -6.84 -10.38
C ALA A 8 -4.78 -7.11 -11.20
N PRO A 9 -5.30 -6.10 -11.92
CA PRO A 9 -6.43 -6.27 -12.82
C PRO A 9 -6.24 -7.47 -13.77
N THR A 10 -7.28 -8.26 -14.04
CA THR A 10 -8.69 -8.07 -13.65
C THR A 10 -9.12 -8.83 -12.39
N ASN A 11 -8.18 -9.45 -11.65
CA ASN A 11 -8.53 -10.34 -10.53
C ASN A 11 -9.13 -9.59 -9.34
N GLY A 12 -8.48 -8.52 -8.88
CA GLY A 12 -9.07 -7.58 -7.92
C GLY A 12 -9.20 -8.10 -6.47
N ARG A 13 -8.58 -9.24 -6.11
CA ARG A 13 -8.52 -9.70 -4.72
C ARG A 13 -7.36 -9.07 -3.97
N PHE A 14 -7.55 -8.88 -2.67
CA PHE A 14 -6.58 -8.36 -1.72
C PHE A 14 -6.75 -9.10 -0.40
N HIS A 15 -5.64 -9.54 0.21
CA HIS A 15 -5.63 -10.20 1.50
C HIS A 15 -4.59 -9.58 2.43
N TYR A 16 -4.92 -9.53 3.72
CA TYR A 16 -3.99 -9.27 4.80
C TYR A 16 -3.46 -10.59 5.36
N ASP A 17 -2.22 -10.58 5.84
CA ASP A 17 -1.71 -11.64 6.69
C ASP A 17 -2.40 -11.57 8.07
N ALA A 18 -3.05 -12.65 8.46
CA ALA A 18 -3.79 -12.75 9.73
C ALA A 18 -2.85 -12.93 10.93
N ASP A 19 -1.59 -13.29 10.71
CA ASP A 19 -0.59 -13.46 11.78
C ASP A 19 0.00 -12.11 12.24
N GLU A 20 -0.23 -11.03 11.49
CA GLU A 20 0.29 -9.70 11.78
C GLU A 20 -0.61 -8.91 12.75
N ARG A 21 0.00 -8.03 13.54
CA ARG A 21 -0.72 -7.16 14.49
C ARG A 21 -1.16 -5.88 13.79
N TRP A 22 -2.45 -5.77 13.49
CA TRP A 22 -3.02 -4.61 12.81
C TRP A 22 -3.54 -3.54 13.78
N SER A 23 -3.40 -2.28 13.40
CA SER A 23 -3.94 -1.12 14.12
C SER A 23 -4.38 -0.02 13.14
N VAL A 24 -5.42 0.73 13.51
CA VAL A 24 -5.83 1.95 12.80
C VAL A 24 -5.10 3.20 13.30
N ASP A 25 -4.34 3.05 14.39
CA ASP A 25 -3.44 4.07 14.92
C ASP A 25 -1.97 3.62 14.77
N PRO A 26 -1.00 4.54 14.57
CA PRO A 26 0.41 4.20 14.47
C PRO A 26 1.01 3.86 15.84
N VAL A 27 0.70 2.67 16.34
CA VAL A 27 1.13 2.18 17.65
C VAL A 27 2.33 1.24 17.50
N ALA A 28 3.29 1.34 18.42
CA ALA A 28 4.47 0.47 18.44
C ALA A 28 4.09 -1.03 18.31
N ASN A 29 4.88 -1.78 17.55
CA ASN A 29 4.69 -3.21 17.28
C ASN A 29 3.34 -3.57 16.61
N THR A 30 2.75 -2.62 15.87
CA THR A 30 1.59 -2.87 15.00
C THR A 30 1.85 -2.31 13.60
N PHE A 31 1.23 -2.91 12.59
CA PHE A 31 1.20 -2.38 11.23
C PHE A 31 -0.06 -1.54 11.04
N HIS A 32 0.12 -0.36 10.46
CA HIS A 32 -0.97 0.56 10.20
C HIS A 32 -1.84 0.06 9.06
N LEU A 33 -3.08 -0.31 9.37
CA LEU A 33 -4.00 -1.00 8.47
C LEU A 33 -4.23 -0.19 7.19
N GLU A 34 -4.55 1.10 7.32
CA GLU A 34 -4.85 1.95 6.16
C GLU A 34 -3.65 2.13 5.22
N THR A 35 -2.42 2.17 5.76
CA THR A 35 -1.22 2.32 4.95
C THR A 35 -1.00 1.12 4.04
N VAL A 36 -1.17 -0.09 4.59
CA VAL A 36 -1.04 -1.31 3.81
C VAL A 36 -2.22 -1.46 2.85
N ALA A 37 -3.46 -1.16 3.26
CA ALA A 37 -4.61 -1.14 2.35
C ALA A 37 -4.38 -0.21 1.16
N LEU A 38 -3.88 1.00 1.38
CA LEU A 38 -3.67 1.99 0.32
C LEU A 38 -2.61 1.52 -0.69
N HIS A 39 -1.56 0.84 -0.23
CA HIS A 39 -0.56 0.19 -1.08
C HIS A 39 -1.19 -0.91 -1.95
N GLU A 40 -1.92 -1.83 -1.32
CA GLU A 40 -2.52 -2.96 -2.03
C GLU A 40 -3.65 -2.53 -2.97
N ILE A 41 -4.42 -1.50 -2.62
CA ILE A 41 -5.39 -0.86 -3.53
C ILE A 41 -4.66 -0.27 -4.76
N GLY A 42 -3.47 0.29 -4.60
CA GLY A 42 -2.65 0.71 -5.74
C GLY A 42 -2.40 -0.45 -6.71
N HIS A 43 -2.03 -1.63 -6.20
CA HIS A 43 -1.91 -2.85 -7.01
C HIS A 43 -3.23 -3.30 -7.64
N LEU A 44 -4.35 -3.23 -6.90
CA LEU A 44 -5.68 -3.51 -7.46
C LEU A 44 -6.02 -2.60 -8.64
N LEU A 45 -5.50 -1.37 -8.65
CA LEU A 45 -5.69 -0.40 -9.71
C LEU A 45 -4.62 -0.49 -10.82
N GLY A 46 -3.64 -1.38 -10.68
CA GLY A 46 -2.60 -1.64 -11.69
C GLY A 46 -1.26 -0.95 -11.45
N LEU A 47 -1.07 -0.25 -10.34
CA LEU A 47 0.23 0.33 -10.00
C LEU A 47 1.22 -0.78 -9.62
N GLY A 48 2.48 -0.62 -10.04
CA GLY A 48 3.60 -1.40 -9.54
C GLY A 48 4.25 -0.75 -8.32
N HIS A 49 5.26 -1.41 -7.77
CA HIS A 49 6.06 -0.81 -6.70
C HIS A 49 6.82 0.44 -7.19
N SER A 50 6.98 1.40 -6.28
CA SER A 50 7.84 2.57 -6.44
C SER A 50 9.19 2.36 -5.76
N SER A 51 10.23 2.97 -6.31
CA SER A 51 11.55 3.08 -5.66
C SER A 51 11.66 4.27 -4.71
N ILE A 52 10.67 5.16 -4.70
CA ILE A 52 10.63 6.35 -3.84
C ILE A 52 10.10 5.97 -2.47
N GLN A 53 10.94 6.02 -1.44
CA GLN A 53 10.57 5.63 -0.07
C GLN A 53 9.38 6.41 0.50
N ALA A 54 9.13 7.62 0.01
CA ALA A 54 7.98 8.44 0.40
C ALA A 54 6.67 8.11 -0.36
N ALA A 55 6.70 7.29 -1.42
CA ALA A 55 5.53 6.88 -2.20
C ALA A 55 4.79 5.73 -1.54
N ILE A 56 3.45 5.75 -1.53
CA ILE A 56 2.65 4.66 -0.96
C ILE A 56 3.03 3.32 -1.58
N MET A 57 3.33 3.30 -2.88
CA MET A 57 3.76 2.09 -3.59
C MET A 57 5.18 1.61 -3.26
N TYR A 58 5.90 2.22 -2.30
CA TYR A 58 7.16 1.65 -1.82
C TYR A 58 6.91 0.33 -1.09
N PRO A 59 7.66 -0.75 -1.38
CA PRO A 59 7.31 -2.13 -0.98
C PRO A 59 7.51 -2.47 0.50
N SER A 60 7.88 -1.49 1.33
CA SER A 60 8.19 -1.71 2.75
C SER A 60 7.57 -0.64 3.63
N VAL A 61 7.07 -1.06 4.79
CA VAL A 61 6.55 -0.18 5.85
C VAL A 61 7.12 -0.61 7.20
N SER A 62 7.36 0.35 8.08
CA SER A 62 7.82 0.10 9.44
C SER A 62 6.64 -0.01 10.40
N ALA A 63 6.69 -0.95 11.34
CA ALA A 63 5.72 -1.03 12.43
C ALA A 63 5.69 0.28 13.24
N GLY A 64 4.51 0.66 13.74
CA GLY A 64 4.30 1.90 14.50
C GLY A 64 4.38 3.17 13.67
N THR A 65 4.35 3.06 12.34
CA THR A 65 4.32 4.23 11.44
C THR A 65 3.06 4.21 10.58
N ALA A 66 2.56 5.41 10.27
CA ALA A 66 1.47 5.61 9.32
C ALA A 66 1.96 6.43 8.14
N LYS A 67 1.47 6.07 6.96
CA LYS A 67 1.75 6.72 5.69
C LYS A 67 0.48 6.66 4.84
N ILE A 68 -0.28 7.75 4.86
CA ILE A 68 -1.59 7.88 4.18
C ILE A 68 -1.61 9.04 3.18
N LYS A 69 -0.53 9.82 3.11
CA LYS A 69 -0.40 10.92 2.16
C LYS A 69 0.21 10.40 0.88
N LEU A 70 -0.53 10.52 -0.23
CA LEU A 70 -0.04 10.20 -1.57
C LEU A 70 1.18 11.04 -1.93
N ASN A 71 2.18 10.40 -2.50
CA ASN A 71 3.31 11.06 -3.14
C ASN A 71 2.94 11.48 -4.56
N THR A 72 3.69 12.44 -5.11
CA THR A 72 3.58 12.80 -6.53
C THR A 72 3.74 11.57 -7.44
N ASP A 73 4.63 10.63 -7.11
CA ASP A 73 4.83 9.40 -7.88
C ASP A 73 3.57 8.53 -7.93
N ASP A 74 2.88 8.33 -6.80
CA ASP A 74 1.62 7.58 -6.75
C ASP A 74 0.55 8.26 -7.63
N ILE A 75 0.46 9.60 -7.54
CA ILE A 75 -0.51 10.40 -8.30
C ILE A 75 -0.22 10.37 -9.80
N GLN A 76 1.04 10.51 -10.21
CA GLN A 76 1.40 10.48 -11.63
C GLN A 76 1.24 9.08 -12.21
N GLY A 77 1.61 8.04 -11.45
CA GLY A 77 1.42 6.65 -11.85
C GLY A 77 -0.05 6.34 -12.13
N ILE A 78 -0.95 6.73 -11.21
CA ILE A 78 -2.38 6.43 -11.41
C ILE A 78 -2.97 7.27 -12.56
N LYS A 79 -2.57 8.53 -12.70
CA LYS A 79 -3.00 9.36 -13.84
C LYS A 79 -2.57 8.78 -15.19
N ALA A 80 -1.35 8.26 -15.28
CA ALA A 80 -0.84 7.64 -16.49
C ALA A 80 -1.63 6.37 -16.88
N LEU A 81 -2.04 5.56 -15.90
CA LEU A 81 -2.84 4.36 -16.16
C LEU A 81 -4.27 4.67 -16.63
N TYR A 82 -4.86 5.78 -16.16
CA TYR A 82 -6.26 6.13 -16.40
C TYR A 82 -6.47 7.35 -17.31
N ASN A 83 -5.41 7.85 -17.94
CA ASN A 83 -5.43 8.98 -18.88
C ASN A 83 -6.06 10.27 -18.31
N MET A 84 -5.62 10.68 -17.11
CA MET A 84 -6.11 11.87 -16.38
C MET A 84 -5.10 13.02 -16.30
#